data_AF-A0A935BXF4-F1
#
_entry.id   AF-A0A935BXF4-F1
#
_cell.length_a   1.000
_cell.length_b   1.000
_cell.length_c   1.000
_cell.angle_alpha   90.00
_cell.angle_beta   90.00
_cell.angle_gamma   90.00
#
_symmetry.space_group_name_H-M   'P 1'
#
loop_
_entity.id
_entity.type
_entity.pdbx_description
1 polymer ?
#
loop_
_entity_poly.entity_id
_entity_poly.type
_entity_poly.pdbx_seq_one_letter_code
_entity_poly.pdbx_strand_id
1 'polypeptide(L)'
;MTLACSCDYDDPDWWYEEVGEVAPLATKRPRRCCSCKDRIAVGEDCAAIPRYRRPGYDTIEERIYGEGGEVPLATWYLCDRCAGLYESLDGLGFCGLIGQDLREVCREYGQMQREAGVYRGQMTDRRATP
;
A
#
# COMPACT_ATOMS: atom_id res chain seq x y z
N MET A 1 9.72 -7.28 11.06
CA MET A 1 8.90 -7.41 9.85
C MET A 1 8.90 -8.87 9.47
N THR A 2 7.71 -9.42 9.23
CA THR A 2 7.49 -10.78 8.76
C THR A 2 6.36 -10.70 7.75
N LEU A 3 6.62 -11.20 6.53
CA LEU A 3 5.61 -11.55 5.52
C LEU A 3 4.70 -12.69 6.01
N ALA A 4 4.17 -12.56 7.23
CA ALA A 4 3.23 -13.47 7.86
C ALA A 4 1.84 -12.82 7.72
N CYS A 5 1.05 -13.33 6.77
CA CYS A 5 -0.32 -12.87 6.60
C CYS A 5 -1.20 -13.50 7.69
N SER A 6 -1.57 -12.71 8.69
CA SER A 6 -2.70 -13.00 9.58
C SER A 6 -3.69 -11.86 9.43
N CYS A 7 -4.82 -12.11 8.75
CA CYS A 7 -5.92 -11.16 8.60
C CYS A 7 -6.89 -11.19 9.81
N ASP A 8 -6.40 -11.53 11.00
CA ASP A 8 -7.20 -11.51 12.22
C ASP A 8 -7.20 -10.09 12.79
N TYR A 9 -8.05 -9.23 12.23
CA TYR A 9 -8.24 -7.85 12.70
C TYR A 9 -9.71 -7.65 13.09
N ASP A 10 -10.09 -8.12 14.27
CA ASP A 10 -11.46 -7.91 14.77
C ASP A 10 -11.76 -6.42 15.08
N ASP A 11 -10.75 -5.56 15.20
CA ASP A 11 -10.95 -4.12 15.35
C ASP A 11 -9.69 -3.28 14.96
N PRO A 12 -9.49 -2.97 13.68
CA PRO A 12 -8.37 -2.12 13.26
C PRO A 12 -8.63 -0.64 13.59
N ASP A 13 -7.61 0.08 14.06
CA ASP A 13 -7.66 1.53 14.31
C ASP A 13 -8.10 2.35 13.09
N TRP A 14 -7.88 1.83 11.88
CA TRP A 14 -8.32 2.40 10.62
C TRP A 14 -8.47 1.31 9.55
N TRP A 15 -9.33 1.56 8.58
CA TRP A 15 -9.49 0.73 7.38
C TRP A 15 -9.53 1.58 6.12
N TYR A 16 -9.45 0.91 4.98
CA TYR A 16 -9.65 1.46 3.65
C TYR A 16 -10.50 0.46 2.87
N GLU A 17 -11.38 0.94 1.99
CA GLU A 17 -12.24 0.06 1.19
C GLU A 17 -11.51 -0.43 -0.06
N GLU A 18 -10.95 0.51 -0.81
CA GLU A 18 -10.27 0.23 -2.07
C GLU A 18 -9.10 1.20 -2.30
N VAL A 19 -8.15 0.76 -3.13
CA VAL A 19 -7.15 1.64 -3.73
C VAL A 19 -7.71 2.12 -5.05
N GLY A 20 -7.88 3.43 -5.19
CA GLY A 20 -8.40 4.03 -6.41
C GLY A 20 -7.46 3.85 -7.59
N GLU A 21 -8.02 3.92 -8.80
CA GLU A 21 -7.27 3.85 -10.05
C GLU A 21 -6.17 4.91 -10.12
N VAL A 22 -5.11 4.60 -10.86
CA VAL A 22 -4.02 5.55 -11.10
C VAL A 22 -4.55 6.73 -11.91
N ALA A 23 -4.51 7.92 -11.31
CA ALA A 23 -4.96 9.15 -11.94
C ALA A 23 -4.08 10.35 -11.53
N PRO A 24 -4.07 11.44 -12.32
CA PRO A 24 -3.33 12.65 -11.97
C PRO A 24 -3.79 13.24 -10.62
N LEU A 25 -2.84 13.66 -9.79
CA LEU A 25 -3.13 14.24 -8.48
C LEU A 25 -3.91 15.56 -8.60
N ALA A 26 -5.22 15.49 -8.39
CA ALA A 26 -6.16 16.61 -8.50
C ALA A 26 -6.34 17.42 -7.20
N THR A 27 -5.30 17.54 -6.37
CA THR A 27 -5.37 18.31 -5.11
C THR A 27 -4.67 19.67 -5.21
N LYS A 28 -5.01 20.62 -4.32
CA LYS A 28 -4.43 21.98 -4.32
C LYS A 28 -2.95 22.05 -3.94
N ARG A 29 -2.37 20.98 -3.38
CA ARG A 29 -1.01 20.96 -2.81
C ARG A 29 -0.38 19.60 -3.10
N PRO A 30 0.95 19.50 -3.25
CA PRO A 30 1.62 18.21 -3.39
C PRO A 30 1.30 17.27 -2.23
N ARG A 31 1.44 15.97 -2.47
CA ARG A 31 1.27 14.91 -1.48
C ARG A 31 2.57 14.12 -1.32
N ARG A 32 2.59 13.19 -0.37
CA ARG A 32 3.68 12.23 -0.22
C ARG A 32 3.12 10.84 -0.38
N CYS A 33 3.89 9.99 -1.07
CA CYS A 33 3.58 8.57 -1.14
C CYS A 33 3.58 7.98 0.27
N CYS A 34 2.52 7.28 0.67
CA CYS A 34 2.44 6.65 1.98
C CYS A 34 3.43 5.48 2.13
N SER A 35 3.91 4.92 1.01
CA SER A 35 4.93 3.88 0.97
C SER A 35 6.36 4.46 0.99
N CYS A 36 6.84 5.00 -0.14
CA CYS A 36 8.24 5.45 -0.27
C CYS A 36 8.55 6.83 0.33
N LYS A 37 7.53 7.59 0.75
CA LYS A 37 7.61 8.99 1.26
C LYS A 37 8.07 10.04 0.26
N ASP A 38 8.27 9.67 -1.01
CA ASP A 38 8.57 10.60 -2.11
C ASP A 38 7.43 11.60 -2.31
N ARG A 39 7.79 12.78 -2.80
CA ARG A 39 6.84 13.87 -3.10
C ARG A 39 6.13 13.58 -4.42
N ILE A 40 4.81 13.70 -4.41
CA ILE A 40 3.93 13.63 -5.58
C ILE A 40 3.49 15.06 -5.90
N ALA A 41 3.90 15.58 -7.05
CA ALA A 41 3.50 16.91 -7.51
C ALA A 41 2.03 16.92 -7.95
N VAL A 42 1.43 18.12 -7.98
CA VAL A 42 0.07 18.28 -8.49
C VAL A 42 0.08 17.95 -9.99
N GLY A 43 -0.84 17.08 -10.43
CA GLY A 43 -0.91 16.57 -11.80
C GLY A 43 -0.02 15.36 -12.10
N GLU A 44 0.80 14.87 -11.16
CA GLU A 44 1.50 13.59 -11.32
C GLU A 44 0.56 12.40 -11.03
N ASP A 45 0.77 11.29 -11.72
CA ASP A 45 -0.03 10.08 -11.57
C ASP A 45 0.17 9.42 -10.20
N CYS A 46 -0.96 9.11 -9.55
CA CYS A 46 -1.00 8.52 -8.23
C CYS A 46 -2.28 7.71 -8.02
N ALA A 47 -2.23 6.73 -7.12
CA ALA A 47 -3.40 6.02 -6.64
C ALA A 47 -3.85 6.62 -5.29
N ALA A 48 -5.13 6.97 -5.17
CA ALA A 48 -5.69 7.54 -3.95
C ALA A 48 -6.25 6.43 -3.05
N ILE A 49 -6.06 6.58 -1.75
CA ILE A 49 -6.52 5.60 -0.75
C ILE A 49 -7.36 6.36 0.28
N PRO A 50 -8.71 6.37 0.11
CA PRO A 50 -9.63 6.80 1.14
C PRO A 50 -9.48 5.91 2.37
N ARG A 51 -9.49 6.51 3.56
CA ARG A 51 -9.30 5.77 4.81
C ARG A 51 -10.29 6.26 5.83
N TYR A 52 -10.69 5.37 6.71
CA TYR A 52 -11.72 5.59 7.70
C TYR A 52 -11.25 5.06 9.05
N ARG A 53 -11.83 5.58 10.11
CA ARG A 53 -11.71 5.03 11.47
C ARG A 53 -13.05 5.12 12.17
N ARG A 54 -13.18 4.40 13.29
CA ARG A 54 -14.33 4.57 14.17
C ARG A 54 -14.27 5.95 14.86
N PRO A 55 -15.42 6.57 15.15
CA PRO A 55 -15.48 7.70 16.07
C PRO A 55 -15.03 7.23 17.45
N GLY A 56 -14.42 8.13 18.22
CA GLY A 56 -14.13 7.84 19.62
C GLY A 56 -15.44 7.80 20.44
N TYR A 57 -15.49 6.93 21.45
CA TYR A 57 -16.62 6.88 22.39
C TYR A 57 -16.84 8.21 23.10
N ASP A 58 -18.11 8.62 23.24
CA ASP A 58 -18.56 9.86 23.89
C ASP A 58 -17.91 11.13 23.29
N THR A 59 -17.56 11.09 22.00
CA THR A 59 -17.01 12.23 21.28
C THR A 59 -18.07 12.97 20.46
N ILE A 60 -17.78 14.22 20.10
CA ILE A 60 -18.60 14.97 19.13
C ILE A 60 -18.72 14.19 17.81
N GLU A 61 -17.68 13.43 17.42
CA GLU A 61 -17.69 12.64 16.20
C GLU A 61 -18.76 11.55 16.25
N GLU A 62 -18.93 10.84 17.37
CA GLU A 62 -20.00 9.85 17.54
C GLU A 62 -21.40 10.48 17.42
N ARG A 63 -21.56 11.74 17.84
CA ARG A 63 -22.83 12.46 17.68
C ARG A 63 -23.11 12.88 16.24
N ILE A 64 -22.08 13.04 15.42
CA ILE A 64 -22.19 13.40 14.00
C ILE A 64 -22.37 12.16 13.13
N TYR A 65 -21.57 11.13 13.37
CA TYR A 65 -21.48 9.93 12.52
C TYR A 65 -22.29 8.73 13.06
N GLY A 66 -22.76 8.79 14.31
CA GLY A 66 -23.48 7.72 14.98
C GLY A 66 -22.57 6.70 15.67
N GLU A 67 -23.16 5.87 16.53
CA GLU A 67 -22.51 4.70 17.11
C GLU A 67 -22.14 3.71 15.99
N GLY A 68 -20.87 3.35 15.90
CA GLY A 68 -20.35 2.52 14.80
C GLY A 68 -20.22 3.24 13.45
N GLY A 69 -20.35 4.57 13.42
CA GLY A 69 -20.16 5.37 12.20
C GLY A 69 -18.72 5.34 11.66
N GLU A 70 -18.53 5.90 10.47
CA GLU A 70 -17.21 5.96 9.82
C GLU A 70 -16.72 7.41 9.74
N VAL A 71 -15.59 7.70 10.39
CA VAL A 71 -14.95 9.01 10.34
C VAL A 71 -13.91 9.02 9.24
N PRO A 72 -14.04 9.87 8.21
CA PRO A 72 -13.04 9.94 7.14
C PRO A 72 -11.72 10.50 7.68
N LEU A 73 -10.64 9.79 7.38
CA LEU A 73 -9.26 10.21 7.62
C LEU A 73 -8.68 10.89 6.39
N ALA A 74 -7.54 11.56 6.58
CA ALA A 74 -6.77 12.09 5.46
C ALA A 74 -6.40 10.97 4.48
N THR A 75 -6.84 11.14 3.23
CA THR A 75 -6.53 10.28 2.08
C THR A 75 -5.03 10.09 1.96
N TRP A 76 -4.62 8.83 1.84
CA TRP A 76 -3.26 8.47 1.50
C TRP A 76 -3.10 8.35 -0.01
N TYR A 77 -1.85 8.38 -0.47
CA TYR A 77 -1.53 8.33 -1.89
C TYR A 77 -0.38 7.36 -2.09
N LEU A 78 -0.41 6.58 -3.17
CA LEU A 78 0.75 5.90 -3.72
C LEU A 78 1.20 6.65 -4.97
N CYS A 79 2.50 6.89 -5.13
CA CYS A 79 3.02 7.32 -6.42
C CYS A 79 2.85 6.18 -7.44
N ASP A 80 2.82 6.50 -8.73
CA ASP A 80 2.70 5.53 -9.84
C ASP A 80 3.52 4.24 -9.63
N ARG A 81 4.82 4.38 -9.31
CA ARG A 81 5.69 3.24 -9.01
C ARG A 81 5.18 2.38 -7.85
N CYS A 82 4.79 2.99 -6.74
CA CYS A 82 4.31 2.25 -5.57
C CYS A 82 2.92 1.68 -5.78
N ALA A 83 2.09 2.28 -6.63
CA ALA A 83 0.80 1.72 -7.05
C ALA A 83 1.02 0.39 -7.81
N GLY A 84 1.92 0.37 -8.79
CA GLY A 84 2.25 -0.87 -9.50
C GLY A 84 2.87 -1.96 -8.60
N LEU A 85 3.66 -1.58 -7.58
CA LEU A 85 4.14 -2.54 -6.58
C LEU A 85 3.00 -3.09 -5.73
N TYR A 86 2.06 -2.24 -5.31
CA TYR A 86 0.89 -2.66 -4.55
C TYR A 86 0.07 -3.67 -5.36
N GLU A 87 -0.29 -3.35 -6.60
CA GLU A 87 -1.05 -4.26 -7.47
C GLU A 87 -0.34 -5.60 -7.67
N SER A 88 0.99 -5.57 -7.86
CA SER A 88 1.79 -6.79 -8.03
C SER A 88 1.80 -7.65 -6.77
N LEU A 89 1.95 -7.04 -5.59
CA LEU A 89 1.99 -7.74 -4.31
C LEU A 89 0.60 -8.23 -3.89
N ASP A 90 -0.43 -7.42 -4.11
CA ASP A 90 -1.83 -7.77 -3.87
C ASP A 90 -2.27 -8.93 -4.79
N GLY A 91 -1.91 -8.89 -6.07
CA GLY A 91 -2.13 -9.99 -7.02
C GLY A 91 -1.39 -11.29 -6.67
N LEU A 92 -0.34 -11.22 -5.85
CA LEU A 92 0.34 -12.40 -5.28
C LEU A 92 -0.32 -12.91 -3.99
N GLY A 93 -1.34 -12.21 -3.48
CA GLY A 93 -2.08 -12.55 -2.27
C GLY A 93 -1.49 -11.97 -0.98
N PHE A 94 -0.60 -10.97 -1.06
CA PHE A 94 -0.07 -10.31 0.14
C PHE A 94 -1.08 -9.32 0.72
N CYS A 95 -1.27 -9.40 2.04
CA CYS A 95 -2.19 -8.56 2.80
C CYS A 95 -1.44 -7.48 3.61
N GLY A 96 -2.14 -6.43 4.06
CA GLY A 96 -1.59 -5.43 4.98
C GLY A 96 -0.54 -4.48 4.38
N LEU A 97 -0.52 -4.31 3.06
CA LEU A 97 0.53 -3.59 2.33
C LEU A 97 0.50 -2.06 2.56
N ILE A 98 -0.69 -1.49 2.78
CA ILE A 98 -0.87 -0.04 2.84
C ILE A 98 -0.22 0.54 4.10
N GLY A 99 0.68 1.52 3.88
CA GLY A 99 1.47 2.17 4.93
C GLY A 99 2.89 1.61 5.10
N GLN A 100 3.20 0.47 4.48
CA GLN A 100 4.55 -0.12 4.48
C GLN A 100 5.43 0.45 3.34
N ASP A 101 6.75 0.31 3.46
CA ASP A 101 7.64 0.52 2.32
C ASP A 101 7.57 -0.70 1.38
N LEU A 102 6.63 -0.67 0.43
CA LEU A 102 6.45 -1.69 -0.62
C LEU A 102 7.74 -2.04 -1.36
N ARG A 103 8.74 -1.15 -1.44
CA ARG A 103 10.04 -1.48 -2.05
C ARG A 103 10.79 -2.50 -1.21
N GLU A 104 10.68 -2.40 0.11
CA GLU A 104 11.26 -3.35 1.05
C GLU A 104 10.51 -4.68 1.01
N VAL A 105 9.18 -4.64 1.02
CA VAL A 105 8.33 -5.85 0.86
C VAL A 105 8.68 -6.61 -0.42
N CYS A 106 8.82 -5.92 -1.55
CA CYS A 106 9.26 -6.55 -2.80
C CYS A 106 10.68 -7.13 -2.73
N ARG A 107 11.60 -6.50 -1.99
CA ARG A 107 12.97 -7.02 -1.80
C ARG A 107 12.96 -8.30 -0.96
N GLU A 108 12.18 -8.31 0.12
CA GLU A 108 11.97 -9.47 0.99
C GLU A 108 11.38 -10.64 0.19
N TYR A 109 10.31 -10.39 -0.57
CA TYR A 109 9.70 -11.39 -1.44
C TYR A 109 10.72 -11.94 -2.47
N GLY A 110 11.48 -11.05 -3.12
CA GLY A 110 12.52 -11.46 -4.05
C GLY A 110 13.63 -12.31 -3.39
N GLN A 111 13.96 -12.03 -2.13
CA GLN A 111 14.90 -12.84 -1.36
C GLN A 111 14.35 -14.22 -1.06
N MET A 112 13.10 -14.31 -0.57
CA MET A 112 12.43 -15.59 -0.32
C MET A 112 12.37 -16.47 -1.57
N GLN A 113 12.08 -15.89 -2.74
CA GLN A 113 12.02 -16.64 -4.00
C GLN A 113 13.39 -17.17 -4.46
N ARG A 114 14.47 -16.45 -4.16
CA ARG A 114 15.85 -16.91 -4.42
C ARG A 114 16.23 -18.05 -3.47
N GLU A 115 15.92 -17.91 -2.18
CA GLU A 115 16.23 -18.90 -1.15
C GLU A 115 15.43 -20.19 -1.32
N ALA A 116 14.15 -20.08 -1.71
CA ALA A 116 13.29 -21.22 -2.00
C ALA A 116 13.64 -21.95 -3.33
N GLY A 117 14.57 -21.41 -4.13
CA GLY A 117 15.00 -22.01 -5.39
C GLY A 117 13.94 -21.99 -6.51
N VAL A 118 12.86 -21.22 -6.34
CA VAL A 118 11.73 -21.12 -7.28
C VAL A 118 12.07 -20.22 -8.48
N TYR A 119 12.99 -19.26 -8.32
CA TYR A 119 13.51 -18.45 -9.43
C TYR A 119 14.48 -19.26 -10.31
N ARG A 120 13.95 -20.18 -11.13
CA ARG A 120 14.67 -20.83 -12.24
C ARG A 120 14.33 -20.15 -13.55
N GLY A 121 14.75 -18.90 -13.72
CA GLY A 121 14.44 -18.10 -14.92
C GLY A 121 15.59 -17.22 -15.37
N GLN A 122 16.39 -17.76 -16.30
CA GLN A 122 17.28 -17.03 -17.23
C GLN A 122 18.29 -16.03 -16.65
N MET A 123 19.30 -16.51 -15.92
CA MET A 123 20.65 -16.04 -16.24
C MET A 123 21.15 -16.93 -17.37
N THR A 124 20.91 -16.55 -18.62
CA THR A 124 21.78 -17.04 -19.70
C THR A 124 23.17 -16.54 -19.35
N ASP A 125 24.00 -17.48 -18.90
CA ASP A 125 25.41 -17.32 -18.64
C ASP A 125 26.07 -16.68 -19.87
N ARG A 126 26.28 -15.37 -19.84
CA ARG A 126 26.99 -14.61 -20.88
C ARG A 126 28.50 -14.59 -20.61
N ARG A 127 29.07 -15.69 -20.11
CA ARG A 127 30.52 -15.92 -20.15
C ARG A 127 30.88 -17.37 -20.47
N ALA A 128 30.55 -17.77 -21.69
CA ALA A 128 31.25 -18.80 -22.46
C ALA A 128 31.77 -18.08 -23.72
N THR A 129 33.06 -17.73 -23.84
CA THR A 129 34.17 -18.52 -24.42
C THR A 129 34.90 -17.57 -25.41
N PRO A 130 36.15 -17.79 -25.86
CA PRO A 130 37.21 -18.71 -25.45
C PRO A 130 38.35 -18.07 -24.64
#